data_AF-L8MZ19-F1
#
_entry.id   AF-L8MZ19-F1
#
_cell.length_a   1.000
_cell.length_b   1.000
_cell.length_c   1.000
_cell.angle_alpha   90.00
_cell.angle_beta   90.00
_cell.angle_gamma   90.00
#
_symmetry.space_group_name_H-M   'P 1'
#
loop_
_entity.id
_entity.type
_entity.pdbx_description
1 polymer ?
#
loop_
_entity_poly.entity_id
_entity_poly.type
_entity_poly.pdbx_seq_one_letter_code
_entity_poly.pdbx_strand_id
1 'polypeptide(L)'
;MEEGKQEIINRFDNNVRGRKPDTSNINQDHDGKAGHWLEHQMGIKINNKTEADLFGYEMKNQTTSGKITFGDWSADYYIFKDYKYFTSGNTGVNRDCFMQIFGTYKLDKGRYSWSGEVTPKIKNFNRYGQKLIITENKDITAIYSYDQDSRQNKKDIIPVNMQINDLILARWTSNSMKKRVESKFNDKGWFKCLQNSLGVYTNIQFGKPITFESWIDLVAEGVVFFDSGMYQGNNRPYSQWRALNNFWDSLIIETY
;
A
#
# COMPACT_ATOMS: atom_id res chain seq x y z
N MET A 1 17.43 -15.36 23.27
CA MET A 1 16.36 -14.79 22.41
C MET A 1 15.84 -13.55 23.12
N GLU A 2 15.62 -12.43 22.42
CA GLU A 2 15.03 -11.20 23.01
C GLU A 2 13.66 -11.51 23.63
N GLU A 3 13.35 -11.00 24.83
CA GLU A 3 12.11 -11.30 25.57
C GLU A 3 10.84 -11.04 24.74
N GLY A 4 10.78 -9.92 24.03
CA GLY A 4 9.64 -9.57 23.18
C GLY A 4 9.42 -10.54 22.01
N LYS A 5 10.51 -11.05 21.40
CA LYS A 5 10.42 -12.06 20.34
C LYS A 5 9.93 -13.40 20.90
N GLN A 6 10.45 -13.80 22.05
CA GLN A 6 10.04 -15.04 22.70
C GLN A 6 8.54 -15.00 23.07
N GLU A 7 8.05 -13.85 23.56
CA GLU A 7 6.63 -13.67 23.85
C GLU A 7 5.76 -13.74 22.59
N ILE A 8 6.20 -13.18 21.46
CA ILE A 8 5.50 -13.34 20.17
C ILE A 8 5.39 -14.82 19.78
N ILE A 9 6.48 -15.58 19.92
CA ILE A 9 6.49 -17.02 19.61
C ILE A 9 5.56 -17.78 20.57
N ASN A 10 5.60 -17.48 21.87
CA ASN A 10 4.71 -18.11 22.85
C ASN A 10 3.24 -17.85 22.53
N ARG A 11 2.87 -16.63 22.13
CA ARG A 11 1.50 -16.31 21.68
C ARG A 11 1.12 -17.08 20.43
N PHE A 12 2.02 -17.16 19.46
CA PHE A 12 1.79 -17.96 18.27
C PHE A 12 1.55 -19.43 18.60
N ASP A 13 2.41 -20.04 19.40
CA ASP A 13 2.33 -21.46 19.77
C ASP A 13 1.06 -21.78 20.57
N ASN A 14 0.70 -20.92 21.53
CA ASN A 14 -0.45 -21.14 22.40
C ASN A 14 -1.79 -20.82 21.73
N ASN A 15 -1.82 -19.82 20.83
CA ASN A 15 -3.08 -19.25 20.33
C ASN A 15 -3.33 -19.44 18.83
N VAL A 16 -2.29 -19.75 18.04
CA VAL A 16 -2.37 -19.72 16.57
C VAL A 16 -1.93 -21.03 15.93
N ARG A 17 -0.80 -21.60 16.36
CA ARG A 17 -0.22 -22.80 15.75
C ARG A 17 -1.21 -23.96 15.78
N GLY A 18 -1.34 -24.64 14.63
CA GLY A 18 -2.26 -25.76 14.46
C GLY A 18 -3.72 -25.35 14.28
N ARG A 19 -4.05 -24.06 14.25
CA ARG A 19 -5.43 -23.57 14.08
C ARG A 19 -5.66 -22.99 12.69
N LYS A 20 -6.92 -23.06 12.24
CA LYS A 20 -7.42 -22.29 11.09
C LYS A 20 -8.13 -21.03 11.60
N PRO A 21 -8.08 -19.90 10.86
CA PRO A 21 -8.87 -18.74 11.20
C PRO A 21 -10.37 -19.07 11.26
N ASP A 22 -10.98 -18.90 12.43
CA ASP A 22 -12.44 -18.89 12.54
C ASP A 22 -12.95 -17.48 12.23
N THR A 23 -13.57 -17.35 11.07
CA THR A 23 -14.09 -16.07 10.58
C THR A 23 -15.60 -16.02 10.60
N SER A 24 -16.28 -17.01 11.18
CA SER A 24 -17.76 -17.15 11.17
C SER A 24 -18.50 -15.90 11.66
N ASN A 25 -17.92 -15.20 12.65
CA ASN A 25 -18.48 -13.98 13.25
C ASN A 25 -18.01 -12.67 12.57
N ILE A 26 -17.26 -12.75 11.47
CA ILE A 26 -16.78 -11.60 10.69
C ILE A 26 -17.57 -11.52 9.38
N ASN A 27 -17.76 -10.31 8.85
CA ASN A 27 -18.32 -10.14 7.51
C ASN A 27 -17.50 -10.99 6.50
N GLN A 28 -18.17 -11.95 5.87
CA GLN A 28 -17.52 -12.91 4.98
C GLN A 28 -16.95 -12.26 3.72
N ASP A 29 -17.48 -11.10 3.34
CA ASP A 29 -17.03 -10.29 2.20
C ASP A 29 -15.80 -9.42 2.52
N HIS A 30 -15.30 -9.44 3.76
CA HIS A 30 -14.13 -8.68 4.15
C HIS A 30 -12.83 -9.46 3.87
N ASP A 31 -12.08 -9.06 2.85
CA ASP A 31 -10.80 -9.68 2.46
C ASP A 31 -9.77 -9.79 3.61
N GLY A 32 -9.86 -8.88 4.60
CA GLY A 32 -8.96 -8.85 5.77
C GLY A 32 -9.39 -9.72 6.96
N LYS A 33 -10.47 -10.49 6.87
CA LYS A 33 -11.06 -11.22 8.02
C LYS A 33 -10.09 -12.19 8.72
N ALA A 34 -9.29 -12.93 7.96
CA ALA A 34 -8.29 -13.82 8.53
C ALA A 34 -7.15 -13.06 9.24
N GLY A 35 -6.80 -11.88 8.74
CA GLY A 35 -5.84 -10.98 9.38
C GLY A 35 -6.35 -10.50 10.74
N HIS A 36 -7.61 -10.05 10.81
CA HIS A 36 -8.21 -9.63 12.08
C HIS A 36 -8.31 -10.76 13.11
N TRP A 37 -8.65 -11.98 12.67
CA TRP A 37 -8.61 -13.14 13.55
C TRP A 37 -7.19 -13.35 14.12
N LEU A 38 -6.17 -13.29 13.27
CA LEU A 38 -4.78 -13.47 13.69
C LEU A 38 -4.32 -12.37 14.65
N GLU A 39 -4.60 -11.10 14.33
CA GLU A 39 -4.31 -9.95 15.20
C GLU A 39 -4.89 -10.16 16.61
N HIS A 40 -6.15 -10.59 16.69
CA HIS A 40 -6.81 -10.88 17.95
C HIS A 40 -6.12 -12.02 18.71
N GLN A 41 -5.79 -13.15 18.05
CA GLN A 41 -5.10 -14.27 18.70
C GLN A 41 -3.68 -13.90 19.19
N MET A 42 -3.02 -12.98 18.49
CA MET A 42 -1.70 -12.45 18.87
C MET A 42 -1.79 -11.34 19.94
N GLY A 43 -3.00 -10.97 20.37
CA GLY A 43 -3.23 -9.97 21.41
C GLY A 43 -2.98 -8.53 20.95
N ILE A 44 -3.07 -8.27 19.65
CA ILE A 44 -2.94 -6.92 19.09
C ILE A 44 -4.27 -6.20 19.30
N LYS A 45 -4.23 -5.10 20.07
CA LYS A 45 -5.40 -4.22 20.22
C LYS A 45 -5.48 -3.29 19.03
N ILE A 46 -6.63 -3.29 18.34
CA ILE A 46 -6.92 -2.35 17.26
C ILE A 46 -6.73 -0.93 17.81
N ASN A 47 -5.73 -0.24 17.29
CA ASN A 47 -5.47 1.15 17.59
C ASN A 47 -5.02 1.87 16.30
N ASN A 48 -5.07 3.19 16.30
CA ASN A 48 -4.68 4.01 15.15
C ASN A 48 -3.20 4.44 15.23
N LYS A 49 -2.36 3.75 16.03
CA LYS A 49 -0.96 4.12 16.16
C LYS A 49 -0.20 3.75 14.89
N THR A 50 0.83 4.53 14.61
CA THR A 50 1.73 4.34 13.47
C THR A 50 2.92 3.42 13.79
N GLU A 51 2.93 2.84 14.99
CA GLU A 51 4.04 2.05 15.53
C GLU A 51 3.95 0.58 15.10
N ALA A 52 5.02 -0.17 15.36
CA ALA A 52 5.05 -1.63 15.27
C ALA A 52 3.99 -2.28 16.17
N ASP A 53 3.46 -3.44 15.76
CA ASP A 53 2.31 -4.06 16.42
C ASP A 53 2.63 -4.68 17.79
N LEU A 54 3.74 -5.42 17.91
CA LEU A 54 4.12 -6.13 19.14
C LEU A 54 5.61 -5.99 19.42
N PHE A 55 5.96 -5.39 20.57
CA PHE A 55 7.34 -5.35 21.09
C PHE A 55 8.40 -4.87 20.07
N GLY A 56 8.03 -3.89 19.24
CA GLY A 56 8.94 -3.36 18.20
C GLY A 56 8.94 -4.15 16.88
N TYR A 57 8.11 -5.18 16.74
CA TYR A 57 7.91 -5.92 15.50
C TYR A 57 6.55 -5.63 14.85
N GLU A 58 6.58 -5.30 13.57
CA GLU A 58 5.36 -5.24 12.73
C GLU A 58 4.90 -6.65 12.37
N MET A 59 3.62 -6.94 12.55
CA MET A 59 3.01 -8.19 12.11
C MET A 59 2.52 -8.07 10.67
N LYS A 60 2.89 -9.05 9.84
CA LYS A 60 2.31 -9.25 8.51
C LYS A 60 1.58 -10.57 8.45
N ASN A 61 0.50 -10.60 7.68
CA ASN A 61 -0.21 -11.83 7.38
C ASN A 61 0.27 -12.40 6.03
N GLN A 62 0.28 -13.71 5.91
CA GLN A 62 0.39 -14.35 4.60
C GLN A 62 -0.86 -13.98 3.79
N THR A 63 -0.65 -13.48 2.57
CA THR A 63 -1.74 -13.10 1.67
C THR A 63 -1.84 -14.09 0.51
N THR A 64 -3.07 -14.35 0.08
CA THR A 64 -3.36 -15.13 -1.14
C THR A 64 -3.23 -14.31 -2.42
N SER A 65 -3.15 -12.98 -2.30
CA SER A 65 -3.00 -12.05 -3.43
C SER A 65 -1.59 -12.03 -4.04
N GLY A 66 -0.64 -12.76 -3.45
CA GLY A 66 0.76 -12.79 -3.86
C GLY A 66 1.56 -11.53 -3.50
N LYS A 67 0.96 -10.61 -2.73
CA LYS A 67 1.53 -9.31 -2.37
C LYS A 67 1.34 -9.04 -0.88
N ILE A 68 2.37 -8.52 -0.20
CA ILE A 68 2.26 -8.02 1.17
C ILE A 68 2.47 -6.50 1.17
N THR A 69 1.62 -5.81 1.94
CA THR A 69 1.60 -4.36 2.08
C THR A 69 2.53 -3.90 3.20
N PHE A 70 3.40 -2.93 2.90
CA PHE A 70 4.14 -2.16 3.90
C PHE A 70 3.18 -1.28 4.70
N GLY A 71 2.39 -0.47 4.00
CA GLY A 71 1.28 0.30 4.57
C GLY A 71 0.39 0.94 3.52
N ASP A 72 -0.76 1.44 3.98
CA ASP A 72 -1.65 2.32 3.22
C ASP A 72 -1.32 3.77 3.59
N TRP A 73 -0.51 4.42 2.77
CA TRP A 73 0.13 5.69 3.09
C TRP A 73 -0.24 6.72 2.04
N SER A 74 -1.22 7.56 2.37
CA SER A 74 -1.72 8.62 1.48
C SER A 74 -0.65 9.67 1.17
N ALA A 75 -0.67 10.20 -0.04
CA ALA A 75 0.24 11.26 -0.48
C ALA A 75 0.03 12.53 0.36
N ASP A 76 1.10 13.29 0.55
CA ASP A 76 1.07 14.59 1.22
C ASP A 76 0.40 15.64 0.33
N TYR A 77 0.52 15.49 -0.99
CA TYR A 77 -0.18 16.28 -2.00
C TYR A 77 -0.98 15.38 -2.94
N TYR A 78 -2.18 15.85 -3.30
CA TYR A 78 -2.97 15.35 -4.42
C TYR A 78 -3.49 16.54 -5.23
N ILE A 79 -3.40 16.47 -6.55
CA ILE A 79 -3.85 17.55 -7.44
C ILE A 79 -5.34 17.89 -7.29
N PHE A 80 -6.19 16.92 -6.92
CA PHE A 80 -7.61 17.17 -6.70
C PHE A 80 -7.91 18.00 -5.43
N LYS A 81 -6.89 18.26 -4.60
CA LYS A 81 -6.97 19.20 -3.47
C LYS A 81 -6.44 20.59 -3.83
N ASP A 82 -5.92 20.76 -5.05
CA ASP A 82 -5.32 22.01 -5.52
C ASP A 82 -6.36 22.85 -6.27
N TYR A 83 -6.73 24.00 -5.69
CA TYR A 83 -7.73 24.91 -6.23
C TYR A 83 -7.35 25.55 -7.55
N LYS A 84 -6.07 25.53 -7.93
CA LYS A 84 -5.64 25.95 -9.27
C LYS A 84 -6.24 25.07 -10.37
N TYR A 85 -6.44 23.79 -10.07
CA TYR A 85 -6.86 22.77 -11.02
C TYR A 85 -8.30 22.31 -10.80
N PHE A 86 -8.76 22.28 -9.55
CA PHE A 86 -10.10 21.80 -9.19
C PHE A 86 -10.82 22.78 -8.25
N THR A 87 -11.87 23.43 -8.74
CA THR A 87 -12.46 24.62 -8.09
C THR A 87 -13.77 24.38 -7.33
N SER A 88 -14.28 23.14 -7.26
CA SER A 88 -15.65 22.90 -6.72
C SER A 88 -15.83 23.22 -5.23
N GLY A 89 -14.76 23.49 -4.48
CA GLY A 89 -14.81 23.61 -3.02
C GLY A 89 -15.02 22.27 -2.29
N ASN A 90 -15.41 21.22 -3.01
CA ASN A 90 -15.71 19.91 -2.48
C ASN A 90 -14.66 18.89 -2.92
N THR A 91 -13.83 18.43 -1.99
CA THR A 91 -12.75 17.46 -2.29
C THR A 91 -13.28 16.13 -2.83
N GLY A 92 -14.48 15.69 -2.43
CA GLY A 92 -15.10 14.48 -2.96
C GLY A 92 -15.42 14.62 -4.45
N VAL A 93 -16.07 15.72 -4.83
CA VAL A 93 -16.38 16.05 -6.23
C VAL A 93 -15.09 16.19 -7.05
N ASN A 94 -14.10 16.93 -6.53
CA ASN A 94 -12.82 17.08 -7.21
C ASN A 94 -12.11 15.73 -7.43
N ARG A 95 -12.16 14.83 -6.44
CA ARG A 95 -11.56 13.50 -6.53
C ARG A 95 -12.27 12.63 -7.56
N ASP A 96 -13.60 12.71 -7.64
CA ASP A 96 -14.37 11.99 -8.65
C ASP A 96 -14.07 12.49 -10.06
N CYS A 97 -13.95 13.81 -10.25
CA CYS A 97 -13.46 14.41 -11.50
C CYS A 97 -12.03 13.96 -11.82
N PHE A 98 -11.13 13.91 -10.84
CA PHE A 98 -9.77 13.41 -11.03
C PHE A 98 -9.75 11.97 -11.58
N MET A 99 -10.61 11.09 -11.09
CA MET A 99 -10.68 9.72 -11.61
C MET A 99 -11.32 9.62 -12.99
N GLN A 100 -12.19 10.56 -13.37
CA GLN A 100 -12.70 10.65 -14.74
C GLN A 100 -11.59 11.11 -15.70
N ILE A 101 -10.74 12.05 -15.27
CA ILE A 101 -9.66 12.63 -16.09
C ILE A 101 -8.46 11.68 -16.19
N PHE A 102 -7.95 11.20 -15.05
CA PHE A 102 -6.70 10.45 -14.93
C PHE A 102 -6.90 8.99 -14.52
N GLY A 103 -8.13 8.51 -14.36
CA GLY A 103 -8.43 7.11 -14.04
C GLY A 103 -8.97 6.33 -15.24
N THR A 104 -9.69 5.25 -14.94
CA THR A 104 -10.38 4.42 -15.94
C THR A 104 -11.75 4.01 -15.43
N TYR A 105 -12.74 3.90 -16.33
CA TYR A 105 -14.02 3.30 -16.00
C TYR A 105 -13.90 1.78 -15.89
N LYS A 106 -14.43 1.20 -14.81
CA LYS A 106 -14.51 -0.26 -14.59
C LYS A 106 -15.95 -0.70 -14.83
N LEU A 107 -16.21 -1.28 -16.01
CA LEU A 107 -17.54 -1.72 -16.45
C LEU A 107 -18.20 -2.65 -15.42
N ASP A 108 -17.46 -3.61 -14.88
CA ASP A 108 -17.92 -4.60 -13.91
C ASP A 108 -18.29 -4.01 -12.55
N LYS A 109 -17.80 -2.80 -12.23
CA LYS A 109 -18.08 -2.09 -10.97
C LYS A 109 -18.97 -0.87 -11.15
N GLY A 110 -19.28 -0.49 -12.39
CA GLY A 110 -20.10 0.68 -12.70
C GLY A 110 -19.49 2.03 -12.27
N ARG A 111 -18.16 2.14 -12.14
CA ARG A 111 -17.50 3.34 -11.57
C ARG A 111 -16.10 3.59 -12.12
N TYR A 112 -15.64 4.85 -12.05
CA TYR A 112 -14.24 5.19 -12.31
C TYR A 112 -13.33 4.83 -11.12
N SER A 113 -12.09 4.47 -11.43
CA SER A 113 -11.04 4.25 -10.45
C SER A 113 -9.69 4.72 -10.97
N TRP A 114 -8.83 5.15 -10.05
CA TRP A 114 -7.41 5.32 -10.33
C TRP A 114 -6.68 4.06 -9.84
N SER A 115 -6.92 2.94 -10.52
CA SER A 115 -6.41 1.62 -10.10
C SER A 115 -6.12 0.68 -11.29
N GLY A 116 -5.19 -0.25 -11.08
CA GLY A 116 -4.78 -1.22 -12.09
C GLY A 116 -3.82 -0.61 -13.11
N GLU A 117 -4.12 -0.73 -14.41
CA GLU A 117 -3.21 -0.28 -15.49
C GLU A 117 -2.89 1.22 -15.45
N VAL A 118 -3.79 2.03 -14.91
CA VAL A 118 -3.62 3.49 -14.82
C VAL A 118 -2.76 3.90 -13.62
N THR A 119 -2.57 3.00 -12.64
CA THR A 119 -1.70 3.27 -11.49
C THR A 119 -0.27 3.49 -12.00
N PRO A 120 0.37 4.63 -11.66
CA PRO A 120 1.71 4.94 -12.11
C PRO A 120 2.72 3.96 -11.51
N LYS A 121 3.71 3.58 -12.30
CA LYS A 121 4.85 2.74 -11.88
C LYS A 121 6.16 3.50 -12.03
N ILE A 122 7.20 3.07 -11.32
CA ILE A 122 8.53 3.65 -11.47
C ILE A 122 9.07 3.40 -12.89
N LYS A 123 9.98 4.26 -13.34
CA LYS A 123 10.73 4.21 -14.62
C LYS A 123 9.94 4.56 -15.87
N ASN A 124 8.77 3.95 -16.10
CA ASN A 124 8.06 4.05 -17.38
C ASN A 124 6.70 4.75 -17.26
N PHE A 125 6.36 5.54 -18.27
CA PHE A 125 4.99 6.00 -18.48
C PHE A 125 4.10 4.81 -18.86
N ASN A 126 2.93 4.75 -18.24
CA ASN A 126 1.86 3.87 -18.72
C ASN A 126 1.14 4.51 -19.91
N ARG A 127 0.21 3.77 -20.53
CA ARG A 127 -0.56 4.24 -21.70
C ARG A 127 -1.43 5.47 -21.43
N TYR A 128 -1.62 5.85 -20.16
CA TYR A 128 -2.36 7.03 -19.72
C TYR A 128 -1.44 8.22 -19.42
N GLY A 129 -0.16 8.15 -19.83
CA GLY A 129 0.81 9.22 -19.64
C GLY A 129 1.29 9.39 -18.20
N GLN A 130 1.13 8.38 -17.33
CA GLN A 130 1.46 8.50 -15.90
C GLN A 130 2.66 7.63 -15.51
N LYS A 131 3.54 8.17 -14.65
CA LYS A 131 4.65 7.41 -14.04
C LYS A 131 4.95 7.89 -12.63
N LEU A 132 5.68 7.08 -11.88
CA LEU A 132 6.36 7.52 -10.66
C LEU A 132 7.79 7.94 -10.99
N ILE A 133 8.24 8.97 -10.28
CA ILE A 133 9.64 9.38 -10.21
C ILE A 133 10.06 9.52 -8.75
N ILE A 134 11.34 9.33 -8.49
CA ILE A 134 11.98 9.69 -7.23
C ILE A 134 12.82 10.93 -7.50
N THR A 135 12.57 12.00 -6.75
CA THR A 135 13.33 13.26 -6.88
C THR A 135 14.69 13.14 -6.19
N GLU A 136 15.58 14.12 -6.39
CA GLU A 136 16.87 14.19 -5.68
C GLU A 136 16.69 14.21 -4.16
N ASN A 137 15.59 14.80 -3.66
CA ASN A 137 15.24 14.83 -2.24
C ASN A 137 14.57 13.54 -1.74
N LYS A 138 14.56 12.48 -2.56
CA LYS A 138 13.92 11.19 -2.31
C LYS A 138 12.40 11.27 -2.11
N ASP A 139 11.77 12.33 -2.62
CA ASP A 139 10.31 12.39 -2.69
C ASP A 139 9.84 11.48 -3.82
N ILE A 140 8.74 10.75 -3.58
CA ILE A 140 8.10 9.97 -4.63
C ILE A 140 6.97 10.82 -5.22
N THR A 141 6.99 11.01 -6.54
CA THR A 141 6.00 11.84 -7.22
C THR A 141 5.34 11.06 -8.35
N ALA A 142 4.01 11.00 -8.33
CA ALA A 142 3.21 10.59 -9.48
C ALA A 142 3.06 11.79 -10.41
N ILE A 143 3.56 11.66 -11.63
CA ILE A 143 3.47 12.70 -12.65
C ILE A 143 2.66 12.21 -13.86
N TYR A 144 2.08 13.17 -14.57
CA TYR A 144 1.40 13.02 -15.83
C TYR A 144 2.12 13.80 -16.93
N SER A 145 2.22 13.22 -18.12
CA SER A 145 2.69 13.89 -19.33
C SER A 145 1.67 13.74 -20.43
N TYR A 146 1.16 14.89 -20.91
CA TYR A 146 0.19 14.93 -21.99
C TYR A 146 0.72 14.30 -23.29
N ASP A 147 1.99 14.49 -23.60
CA ASP A 147 2.60 13.92 -24.80
C ASP A 147 2.73 12.39 -24.72
N GLN A 148 2.88 11.85 -23.51
CA GLN A 148 3.03 10.42 -23.26
C GLN A 148 1.66 9.71 -23.06
N ASP A 149 0.57 10.46 -22.94
CA ASP A 149 -0.78 9.88 -22.92
C ASP A 149 -1.16 9.40 -24.32
N SER A 150 -1.43 8.10 -24.45
CA SER A 150 -1.75 7.44 -25.72
C SER A 150 -3.24 7.24 -25.96
N ARG A 151 -4.11 7.73 -25.06
CA ARG A 151 -5.56 7.69 -25.25
C ARG A 151 -5.96 8.53 -26.46
N GLN A 152 -6.73 7.94 -27.38
CA GLN A 152 -7.18 8.61 -28.60
C GLN A 152 -8.03 9.87 -28.31
N ASN A 153 -8.83 9.83 -27.25
CA ASN A 153 -9.70 10.91 -26.81
C ASN A 153 -9.10 11.78 -25.68
N LYS A 154 -7.76 11.78 -25.51
CA LYS A 154 -7.12 12.59 -24.45
C LYS A 154 -7.42 14.08 -24.55
N LYS A 155 -7.62 14.60 -25.77
CA LYS A 155 -7.99 16.01 -26.02
C LYS A 155 -9.32 16.40 -25.39
N ASP A 156 -10.26 15.46 -25.33
CA ASP A 156 -11.62 15.68 -24.81
C ASP A 156 -11.69 15.43 -23.30
N ILE A 157 -10.85 14.50 -22.79
CA ILE A 157 -10.82 14.12 -21.37
C ILE A 157 -9.99 15.10 -20.54
N ILE A 158 -8.83 15.53 -21.04
CA ILE A 158 -7.86 16.33 -20.28
C ILE A 158 -8.17 17.81 -20.44
N PRO A 159 -8.50 18.54 -19.35
CA PRO A 159 -8.73 19.98 -19.40
C PRO A 159 -7.52 20.73 -19.97
N VAL A 160 -7.75 21.80 -20.74
CA VAL A 160 -6.70 22.57 -21.44
C VAL A 160 -5.58 23.02 -20.49
N ASN A 161 -5.93 23.47 -19.28
CA ASN A 161 -4.96 23.90 -18.26
C ASN A 161 -4.15 22.75 -17.64
N MET A 162 -4.45 21.49 -17.98
CA MET A 162 -3.75 20.27 -17.58
C MET A 162 -3.14 19.51 -18.77
N GLN A 163 -3.24 20.03 -20.00
CA GLN A 163 -2.57 19.50 -21.19
C GLN A 163 -1.10 19.92 -21.22
N ILE A 164 -0.35 19.53 -20.18
CA ILE A 164 1.06 19.86 -20.01
C ILE A 164 1.87 18.60 -19.68
N ASN A 165 3.18 18.73 -19.78
CA ASN A 165 4.11 17.70 -19.32
C ASN A 165 4.50 17.92 -17.85
N ASP A 166 4.89 16.83 -17.19
CA ASP A 166 5.34 16.78 -15.80
C ASP A 166 4.35 17.37 -14.78
N LEU A 167 3.05 17.24 -15.07
CA LEU A 167 1.98 17.63 -14.14
C LEU A 167 1.98 16.68 -12.93
N ILE A 168 2.12 17.24 -11.73
CA ILE A 168 2.14 16.44 -10.49
C ILE A 168 0.71 16.04 -10.13
N LEU A 169 0.44 14.74 -10.07
CA LEU A 169 -0.84 14.19 -9.64
C LEU A 169 -0.86 13.91 -8.13
N ALA A 170 0.24 13.38 -7.60
CA ALA A 170 0.41 13.09 -6.19
C ALA A 170 1.88 13.15 -5.77
N ARG A 171 2.16 13.52 -4.52
CA ARG A 171 3.52 13.55 -3.96
C ARG A 171 3.57 13.00 -2.54
N TRP A 172 4.50 12.09 -2.31
CA TRP A 172 4.90 11.59 -1.01
C TRP A 172 6.28 12.14 -0.68
N THR A 173 6.37 12.97 0.34
CA THR A 173 7.63 13.56 0.80
C THR A 173 8.48 12.52 1.50
N SER A 174 9.80 12.61 1.32
CA SER A 174 10.77 11.71 1.97
C SER A 174 10.59 11.69 3.48
N ASN A 175 10.37 12.85 4.12
CA ASN A 175 10.11 12.95 5.56
C ASN A 175 8.86 12.18 6.00
N SER A 176 7.75 12.33 5.27
CA SER A 176 6.48 11.64 5.58
C SER A 176 6.64 10.13 5.44
N MET A 177 7.29 9.68 4.36
CA MET A 177 7.53 8.27 4.11
C MET A 177 8.51 7.66 5.09
N LYS A 178 9.60 8.36 5.41
CA LYS A 178 10.56 7.95 6.43
C LYS A 178 9.89 7.68 7.76
N LYS A 179 9.08 8.63 8.23
CA LYS A 179 8.35 8.48 9.48
C LYS A 179 7.47 7.23 9.47
N ARG A 180 6.73 6.98 8.38
CA ARG A 180 5.77 5.86 8.27
C ARG A 180 6.44 4.49 8.14
N VAL A 181 7.56 4.42 7.41
CA VAL A 181 8.34 3.19 7.27
C VAL A 181 9.02 2.87 8.59
N GLU A 182 9.77 3.83 9.14
CA GLU A 182 10.64 3.54 10.28
C GLU A 182 9.86 3.35 11.58
N SER A 183 8.71 4.02 11.75
CA SER A 183 7.85 3.79 12.92
C SER A 183 7.29 2.36 12.99
N LYS A 184 7.10 1.72 11.82
CA LYS A 184 6.59 0.35 11.74
C LYS A 184 7.69 -0.70 11.74
N PHE A 185 8.74 -0.48 10.96
CA PHE A 185 9.67 -1.57 10.62
C PHE A 185 11.08 -1.39 11.16
N ASN A 186 11.47 -0.23 11.69
CA ASN A 186 12.88 0.07 11.98
C ASN A 186 13.28 -0.11 13.45
N ASP A 187 12.40 -0.62 14.30
CA ASP A 187 12.75 -0.95 15.69
C ASP A 187 13.42 -2.34 15.76
N LYS A 188 12.61 -3.41 15.86
CA LYS A 188 13.13 -4.78 15.94
C LYS A 188 12.90 -5.60 14.67
N GLY A 189 12.08 -5.08 13.75
CA GLY A 189 11.82 -5.66 12.44
C GLY A 189 10.37 -6.02 12.24
N TRP A 190 10.14 -7.20 11.66
CA TRP A 190 8.79 -7.66 11.35
C TRP A 190 8.71 -9.17 11.45
N PHE A 191 7.49 -9.68 11.56
CA PHE A 191 7.23 -11.11 11.53
C PHE A 191 5.99 -11.42 10.71
N LYS A 192 5.88 -12.67 10.25
CA LYS A 192 4.66 -13.18 9.62
C LYS A 192 4.36 -14.60 10.06
N CYS A 193 3.06 -14.90 10.11
CA CYS A 193 2.56 -16.24 10.39
C CYS A 193 2.19 -16.92 9.08
N LEU A 194 2.69 -18.12 8.85
CA LEU A 194 2.45 -18.90 7.64
C LEU A 194 1.38 -19.97 7.84
N GLN A 195 0.60 -20.18 6.79
CA GLN A 195 -0.37 -21.25 6.67
C GLN A 195 0.10 -22.31 5.68
N ASN A 196 -0.22 -23.57 5.99
CA ASN A 196 -0.09 -24.66 5.03
C ASN A 196 -1.22 -24.63 3.98
N SER A 197 -1.20 -25.57 3.05
CA SER A 197 -2.22 -25.70 1.99
C SER A 197 -3.65 -25.92 2.50
N LEU A 198 -3.82 -26.35 3.75
CA LEU A 198 -5.12 -26.53 4.38
C LEU A 198 -5.61 -25.26 5.11
N GLY A 199 -4.84 -24.17 5.09
CA GLY A 199 -5.16 -22.93 5.81
C GLY A 199 -4.87 -22.99 7.31
N VAL A 200 -4.08 -23.98 7.76
CA VAL A 200 -3.67 -24.13 9.16
C VAL A 200 -2.36 -23.39 9.38
N TYR A 201 -2.27 -22.56 10.42
CA TYR A 201 -1.01 -21.90 10.75
C TYR A 201 0.03 -22.90 11.27
N THR A 202 1.20 -22.94 10.65
CA THR A 202 2.25 -23.91 10.98
C THR A 202 3.53 -23.28 11.47
N ASN A 203 3.87 -22.08 10.98
CA ASN A 203 5.16 -21.45 11.23
C ASN A 203 5.03 -19.95 11.49
N ILE A 204 6.01 -19.41 12.21
CA ILE A 204 6.21 -17.98 12.36
C ILE A 204 7.63 -17.62 11.91
N GLN A 205 7.75 -16.52 11.16
CA GLN A 205 8.99 -16.12 10.52
C GLN A 205 9.32 -14.68 10.85
N PHE A 206 10.59 -14.36 11.02
CA PHE A 206 11.07 -13.02 11.36
C PHE A 206 12.02 -12.49 10.29
N GLY A 207 11.94 -11.18 10.05
CA GLY A 207 12.83 -10.42 9.20
C GLY A 207 13.49 -9.26 9.94
N LYS A 208 14.57 -8.74 9.35
CA LYS A 208 15.35 -7.63 9.90
C LYS A 208 14.57 -6.30 9.88
N PRO A 209 14.98 -5.31 10.70
CA PRO A 209 14.55 -3.93 10.56
C PRO A 209 14.69 -3.38 9.14
N ILE A 210 13.75 -2.53 8.74
CA ILE A 210 13.73 -1.86 7.44
C ILE A 210 13.80 -0.35 7.66
N THR A 211 14.88 0.27 7.19
CA THR A 211 15.07 1.72 7.21
C THR A 211 14.38 2.37 6.01
N PHE A 212 14.13 3.68 6.08
CA PHE A 212 13.66 4.42 4.91
C PHE A 212 14.60 4.29 3.71
N GLU A 213 15.92 4.30 3.95
CA GLU A 213 16.92 4.22 2.89
C GLU A 213 16.87 2.89 2.14
N SER A 214 16.86 1.77 2.87
CA SER A 214 16.69 0.46 2.23
C SER A 214 15.34 0.34 1.50
N TRP A 215 14.29 0.99 2.03
CA TRP A 215 12.95 0.94 1.46
C TRP A 215 12.83 1.76 0.17
N ILE A 216 13.39 2.98 0.13
CA ILE A 216 13.29 3.85 -1.05
C ILE A 216 14.14 3.32 -2.22
N ASP A 217 15.27 2.67 -1.94
CA ASP A 217 16.06 1.98 -2.97
C ASP A 217 15.24 0.88 -3.66
N LEU A 218 14.48 0.10 -2.88
CA LEU A 218 13.57 -0.91 -3.42
C LEU A 218 12.41 -0.30 -4.25
N VAL A 219 11.97 0.91 -3.92
CA VAL A 219 11.00 1.66 -4.76
C VAL A 219 11.64 2.09 -6.07
N ALA A 220 12.89 2.57 -6.03
CA ALA A 220 13.65 2.97 -7.22
C ALA A 220 13.86 1.79 -8.17
N GLU A 221 14.10 0.60 -7.61
CA GLU A 221 14.25 -0.64 -8.37
C GLU A 221 12.92 -1.13 -8.97
N GLY A 222 11.80 -0.82 -8.30
CA GLY A 222 10.46 -1.29 -8.65
C GLY A 222 10.05 -2.58 -7.93
N VAL A 223 10.84 -3.01 -6.93
CA VAL A 223 10.53 -4.15 -6.06
C VAL A 223 9.40 -3.80 -5.11
N VAL A 224 9.49 -2.62 -4.48
CA VAL A 224 8.36 -2.00 -3.79
C VAL A 224 7.62 -1.11 -4.77
N PHE A 225 6.31 -1.33 -4.92
CA PHE A 225 5.48 -0.60 -5.87
C PHE A 225 4.26 0.01 -5.22
N PHE A 226 3.80 1.11 -5.82
CA PHE A 226 2.54 1.76 -5.50
C PHE A 226 1.38 1.02 -6.16
N ASP A 227 0.36 0.72 -5.37
CA ASP A 227 -0.90 0.10 -5.80
C ASP A 227 -2.05 0.97 -5.30
N SER A 228 -2.65 1.74 -6.21
CA SER A 228 -3.77 2.59 -5.83
C SER A 228 -5.07 1.81 -5.90
N GLY A 229 -5.80 1.81 -4.78
CA GLY A 229 -7.17 1.32 -4.69
C GLY A 229 -8.22 2.43 -4.79
N MET A 230 -7.87 3.61 -5.31
CA MET A 230 -8.74 4.79 -5.29
C MET A 230 -9.94 4.60 -6.24
N TYR A 231 -11.16 4.90 -5.78
CA TYR A 231 -12.37 4.81 -6.60
C TYR A 231 -13.51 5.76 -6.21
N GLN A 232 -14.43 6.00 -7.14
CA GLN A 232 -15.58 6.90 -6.98
C GLN A 232 -16.54 6.48 -5.86
N GLY A 233 -17.04 7.46 -5.12
CA GLY A 233 -17.96 7.23 -4.00
C GLY A 233 -17.30 6.71 -2.70
N ASN A 234 -15.98 6.59 -2.65
CA ASN A 234 -15.24 6.31 -1.41
C ASN A 234 -14.16 7.37 -1.17
N ASN A 235 -14.14 7.99 0.00
CA ASN A 235 -13.18 9.08 0.30
C ASN A 235 -11.76 8.61 0.65
N ARG A 236 -11.53 7.30 0.83
CA ARG A 236 -10.21 6.75 1.12
C ARG A 236 -9.32 6.80 -0.13
N PRO A 237 -8.08 7.31 -0.02
CA PRO A 237 -7.15 7.32 -1.15
C PRO A 237 -6.63 5.94 -1.53
N TYR A 238 -6.58 4.99 -0.59
CA TYR A 238 -6.05 3.64 -0.76
C TYR A 238 -4.70 3.64 -1.47
N SER A 239 -3.69 4.20 -0.81
CA SER A 239 -2.35 4.38 -1.36
C SER A 239 -1.42 3.31 -0.82
N GLN A 240 -1.55 2.11 -1.37
CA GLN A 240 -0.87 0.94 -0.83
C GLN A 240 0.56 0.86 -1.39
N TRP A 241 1.53 0.68 -0.50
CA TRP A 241 2.91 0.36 -0.88
C TRP A 241 3.15 -1.11 -0.62
N ARG A 242 3.50 -1.86 -1.67
CA ARG A 242 3.48 -3.33 -1.64
C ARG A 242 4.73 -3.91 -2.27
N ALA A 243 5.06 -5.14 -1.90
CA ALA A 243 6.00 -5.99 -2.62
C ALA A 243 5.43 -7.40 -2.76
N LEU A 244 5.97 -8.16 -3.71
CA LEU A 244 5.57 -9.56 -3.94
C LEU A 244 5.99 -10.46 -2.77
N ASN A 245 5.26 -11.55 -2.55
CA ASN A 245 5.54 -12.47 -1.43
C ASN A 245 6.98 -13.03 -1.47
N ASN A 246 7.49 -13.37 -2.65
CA ASN A 246 8.85 -13.88 -2.81
C ASN A 246 9.93 -12.90 -2.34
N PHE A 247 9.70 -11.59 -2.48
CA PHE A 247 10.59 -10.58 -1.93
C PHE A 247 10.57 -10.63 -0.40
N TRP A 248 9.38 -10.65 0.21
CA TRP A 248 9.27 -10.81 1.66
C TRP A 248 9.87 -12.13 2.16
N ASP A 249 9.75 -13.21 1.39
CA ASP A 249 10.39 -14.49 1.71
C ASP A 249 11.91 -14.38 1.72
N SER A 250 12.49 -13.63 0.79
CA SER A 250 13.94 -13.41 0.71
C SER A 250 14.51 -12.63 1.90
N LEU A 251 13.67 -11.91 2.65
CA LEU A 251 14.04 -11.10 3.81
C LEU A 251 14.00 -11.88 5.15
N ILE A 252 13.56 -13.15 5.13
CA ILE A 252 13.44 -13.97 6.33
C ILE A 252 14.83 -14.36 6.84
N ILE A 253 15.02 -14.24 8.15
CA ILE A 253 16.27 -14.64 8.83
C ILE A 253 16.08 -15.77 9.83
N GLU A 254 14.86 -15.95 10.36
CA GLU A 254 14.54 -16.96 11.37
C GLU A 254 13.15 -17.54 11.10
N THR A 255 12.97 -18.83 11.38
CA THR A 255 11.68 -19.54 11.29
C THR A 255 11.52 -20.44 12.50
N TYR A 256 10.32 -20.43 13.08
CA TYR A 256 9.90 -21.24 14.21
C TYR A 256 8.57 -21.95 13.89
#